data_AF-A0A1V6IXV6-F1
#
_entry.id   AF-A0A1V6IXV6-F1
#
_cell.length_a   1.000
_cell.length_b   1.000
_cell.length_c   1.000
_cell.angle_alpha   90.00
_cell.angle_beta   90.00
_cell.angle_gamma   90.00
#
_symmetry.space_group_name_H-M   'P 1'
#
loop_
_entity.id
_entity.type
_entity.pdbx_description
1 polymer ?
#
loop_
_entity_poly.entity_id
_entity_poly.type
_entity_poly.pdbx_seq_one_letter_code
_entity_poly.pdbx_strand_id
1 'polypeptide(L)'
;MLNKIEGGLSPQEQLQKTEFRELRPEEFWGGLVSVEGLSDEEFAKKISEAANELGFTYSGYRIPKGEEGFDYHFSRYPRRAFGPVVSVEKHQEALETLAKKLGTEGREEKKTEQPRFRVLLGLQEGYSEYKKRGIVERINKGEIATLESARQAIKSEIGDLSEFGINLDEFTDIEELKTVLEKTNFGKDHTFEEVQRELGEGFDLTQAEIYSVGPWGNYTEPALVIEGDKAQVQKVYALAEKFHQARIAVEDLQIGQSHMVETKYCEDPDEE
;
A
#
# COMPACT_ATOMS: atom_id res chain seq x y z
N MET A 1 -52.29 22.61 21.54
CA MET A 1 -51.72 22.02 20.31
C MET A 1 -50.21 22.02 20.47
N LEU A 2 -49.66 20.89 20.86
CA LEU A 2 -48.22 20.68 21.07
C LEU A 2 -47.62 20.22 19.74
N ASN A 3 -46.82 21.09 19.10
CA ASN A 3 -46.04 20.72 17.95
C ASN A 3 -44.88 19.83 18.40
N LYS A 4 -44.88 18.59 17.90
CA LYS A 4 -43.72 17.72 17.83
C LYS A 4 -42.64 18.44 17.03
N ILE A 5 -41.46 18.60 17.60
CA ILE A 5 -40.24 18.77 16.82
C ILE A 5 -39.50 17.44 16.94
N GLU A 6 -39.39 16.80 15.78
CA GLU A 6 -38.76 15.52 15.53
C GLU A 6 -37.30 15.55 15.99
N GLY A 7 -36.85 14.40 16.51
CA GLY A 7 -35.48 14.18 16.89
C GLY A 7 -34.57 14.34 15.68
N GLY A 8 -33.84 15.45 15.66
CA GLY A 8 -32.60 15.55 14.90
C GLY A 8 -31.50 14.86 15.68
N LEU A 9 -30.86 13.88 15.05
CA LEU A 9 -29.61 13.27 15.50
C LEU A 9 -28.59 14.34 15.91
N SER A 10 -27.79 14.06 16.94
CA SER A 10 -26.77 14.97 17.47
C SER A 10 -25.71 15.30 16.41
N PRO A 11 -24.94 16.40 16.53
CA PRO A 11 -23.90 16.77 15.56
C PRO A 11 -22.80 15.71 15.35
N GLN A 12 -22.62 14.78 16.30
CA GLN A 12 -21.74 13.62 16.15
C GLN A 12 -22.41 12.47 15.36
N GLU A 13 -23.73 12.40 15.34
CA GLU A 13 -24.54 11.43 14.58
C GLU A 13 -24.90 11.93 13.17
N GLN A 14 -24.53 13.17 12.83
CA GLN A 14 -24.40 13.70 11.46
C GLN A 14 -22.98 13.48 10.91
N LEU A 15 -22.33 12.39 11.33
CA LEU A 15 -21.12 11.87 10.69
C LEU A 15 -21.31 11.88 9.17
N GLN A 16 -20.39 12.58 8.49
CA GLN A 16 -20.28 12.64 7.04
C GLN A 16 -20.69 11.32 6.39
N LYS A 17 -21.47 11.39 5.30
CA LYS A 17 -21.52 10.28 4.32
C LYS A 17 -20.08 9.82 4.11
N THR A 18 -19.80 8.61 4.55
CA THR A 18 -18.48 7.99 4.58
C THR A 18 -17.82 8.13 3.21
N GLU A 19 -16.75 8.92 3.10
CA GLU A 19 -15.85 8.95 1.93
C GLU A 19 -14.80 7.82 1.99
N PHE A 20 -15.03 6.84 2.87
CA PHE A 20 -14.26 5.62 3.02
C PHE A 20 -15.15 4.41 2.82
N ARG A 21 -14.58 3.37 2.22
CA ARG A 21 -15.18 2.04 2.14
C ARG A 21 -14.26 1.07 2.86
N GLU A 22 -14.75 0.51 3.96
CA GLU A 22 -14.09 -0.59 4.66
C GLU A 22 -14.49 -1.90 3.98
N LEU A 23 -13.50 -2.62 3.45
CA LEU A 23 -13.74 -3.96 2.91
C LEU A 23 -14.06 -4.92 4.05
N ARG A 24 -14.81 -5.98 3.73
CA ARG A 24 -15.18 -7.06 4.65
C ARG A 24 -13.92 -7.59 5.36
N PRO A 25 -13.85 -7.50 6.70
CA PRO A 25 -12.72 -8.01 7.45
C PRO A 25 -12.54 -9.51 7.32
N GLU A 26 -11.29 -9.91 7.40
CA GLU A 26 -10.81 -11.28 7.31
C GLU A 26 -10.05 -11.64 8.58
N GLU A 27 -9.91 -12.94 8.88
CA GLU A 27 -9.03 -13.38 9.98
C GLU A 27 -7.60 -12.88 9.76
N PHE A 28 -7.07 -12.20 10.78
CA PHE A 28 -5.69 -11.73 10.78
C PHE A 28 -4.72 -12.91 10.84
N TRP A 29 -3.70 -12.83 9.99
CA TRP A 29 -2.48 -13.59 10.08
C TRP A 29 -1.33 -12.67 9.63
N GLY A 30 -0.18 -12.74 10.30
CA GLY A 30 1.02 -11.99 9.97
C GLY A 30 2.26 -12.85 10.13
N GLY A 31 3.23 -12.66 9.25
CA GLY A 31 4.51 -13.38 9.24
C GLY A 31 5.68 -12.43 9.06
N LEU A 32 6.81 -12.79 9.66
CA LEU A 32 8.05 -12.02 9.67
C LEU A 32 9.25 -12.91 9.32
N VAL A 33 10.14 -12.40 8.48
CA VAL A 33 11.52 -12.90 8.31
C VAL A 33 12.52 -11.78 8.56
N SER A 34 13.58 -12.08 9.31
CA SER A 34 14.72 -11.16 9.49
C SER A 34 15.76 -11.42 8.41
N VAL A 35 16.15 -10.37 7.70
CA VAL A 35 17.11 -10.38 6.59
C VAL A 35 18.34 -9.56 6.99
N GLU A 36 19.52 -10.18 6.87
CA GLU A 36 20.81 -9.54 7.15
C GLU A 36 21.80 -9.93 6.05
N GLY A 37 22.64 -8.98 5.62
CA GLY A 37 23.74 -9.26 4.69
C GLY A 37 23.31 -9.68 3.29
N LEU A 38 22.08 -9.35 2.88
CA LEU A 38 21.61 -9.49 1.49
C LEU A 38 21.44 -8.11 0.86
N SER A 39 21.86 -7.99 -0.39
CA SER A 39 21.51 -6.82 -1.20
C SER A 39 20.01 -6.79 -1.53
N ASP A 40 19.48 -5.61 -1.86
CA ASP A 40 18.10 -5.46 -2.32
C ASP A 40 17.79 -6.31 -3.55
N GLU A 41 18.74 -6.41 -4.49
CA GLU A 41 18.60 -7.23 -5.69
C GLU A 41 18.50 -8.73 -5.36
N GLU A 42 19.33 -9.21 -4.43
CA GLU A 42 19.29 -10.61 -4.01
C GLU A 42 18.00 -10.94 -3.26
N PHE A 43 17.53 -10.05 -2.38
CA PHE A 43 16.23 -10.23 -1.74
C PHE A 43 15.11 -10.26 -2.79
N ALA A 44 15.09 -9.26 -3.69
CA ALA A 44 14.06 -9.15 -4.74
C ALA A 44 13.99 -10.42 -5.60
N LYS A 45 15.14 -10.98 -5.96
CA LYS A 45 15.23 -12.26 -6.67
C LYS A 45 14.65 -13.41 -5.85
N LYS A 46 15.06 -13.57 -4.59
CA LYS A 46 14.64 -14.70 -3.73
C LYS A 46 13.15 -14.68 -3.41
N ILE A 47 12.57 -13.51 -3.10
CA ILE A 47 11.13 -13.40 -2.86
C ILE A 47 10.32 -13.63 -4.13
N SER A 48 10.82 -13.18 -5.29
CA SER A 48 10.18 -13.46 -6.60
C SER A 48 10.21 -14.95 -6.95
N GLU A 49 11.32 -15.63 -6.68
CA GLU A 49 11.42 -17.08 -6.82
C GLU A 49 10.41 -17.81 -5.92
N ALA A 50 10.26 -17.38 -4.66
CA ALA A 50 9.28 -17.94 -3.73
C ALA A 50 7.82 -17.68 -4.20
N ALA A 51 7.54 -16.48 -4.71
CA ALA A 51 6.23 -16.09 -5.22
C ALA A 51 5.84 -16.95 -6.42
N ASN A 52 6.76 -17.12 -7.37
CA ASN A 52 6.57 -17.93 -8.57
C ASN A 52 6.42 -19.42 -8.27
N GLU A 53 7.20 -19.95 -7.32
CA GLU A 53 7.12 -21.37 -6.90
C GLU A 53 5.73 -21.72 -6.33
N LEU A 54 5.12 -20.80 -5.59
CA LEU A 54 3.84 -21.03 -4.91
C LEU A 54 2.61 -20.51 -5.67
N GLY A 55 2.81 -19.69 -6.71
CA GLY A 55 1.74 -18.91 -7.30
C GLY A 55 1.10 -17.95 -6.27
N PHE A 56 1.93 -17.31 -5.43
CA PHE A 56 1.50 -16.51 -4.29
C PHE A 56 1.89 -15.03 -4.46
N THR A 57 1.10 -14.12 -3.89
CA THR A 57 1.45 -12.70 -3.82
C THR A 57 1.86 -12.36 -2.40
N TYR A 58 3.12 -11.94 -2.22
CA TYR A 58 3.57 -11.40 -0.94
C TYR A 58 3.19 -9.92 -0.89
N SER A 59 2.32 -9.55 0.04
CA SER A 59 1.92 -8.17 0.28
C SER A 59 2.32 -7.76 1.69
N GLY A 60 3.30 -6.87 1.80
CA GLY A 60 3.97 -6.61 3.05
C GLY A 60 4.78 -5.32 3.06
N TYR A 61 5.65 -5.22 4.05
CA TYR A 61 6.51 -4.07 4.25
C TYR A 61 7.83 -4.47 4.92
N ARG A 62 8.85 -3.64 4.72
CA ARG A 62 10.17 -3.78 5.34
C ARG A 62 10.35 -2.72 6.43
N ILE A 63 10.91 -3.12 7.56
CA ILE A 63 11.39 -2.22 8.60
C ILE A 63 12.92 -2.31 8.64
N PRO A 64 13.67 -1.23 8.36
CA PRO A 64 15.13 -1.24 8.43
C PRO A 64 15.69 -1.60 9.82
N LYS A 65 16.80 -2.33 9.84
CA LYS A 65 17.56 -2.73 11.04
C LYS A 65 19.04 -2.44 10.85
N GLY A 66 19.51 -1.36 11.46
CA GLY A 66 20.89 -0.92 11.29
C GLY A 66 21.22 -0.58 9.84
N GLU A 67 22.48 -0.71 9.44
CA GLU A 67 22.95 -0.31 8.11
C GLU A 67 22.77 -1.39 7.02
N GLU A 68 22.67 -2.68 7.38
CA GLU A 68 22.73 -3.80 6.42
C GLU A 68 21.64 -4.88 6.63
N GLY A 69 20.55 -4.56 7.33
CA GLY A 69 19.47 -5.50 7.60
C GLY A 69 18.09 -4.87 7.61
N PHE A 70 17.06 -5.72 7.52
CA PHE A 70 15.66 -5.34 7.69
C PHE A 70 14.81 -6.53 8.12
N ASP A 71 13.69 -6.24 8.76
CA ASP A 71 12.62 -7.18 9.03
C ASP A 71 11.56 -7.04 7.92
N TYR A 72 11.28 -8.13 7.20
CA TYR A 72 10.21 -8.16 6.21
C TYR A 72 8.96 -8.80 6.81
N HIS A 73 7.91 -8.00 6.92
CA HIS A 73 6.60 -8.39 7.40
C HIS A 73 5.64 -8.56 6.23
N PHE A 74 4.76 -9.55 6.28
CA PHE A 74 3.64 -9.64 5.38
C PHE A 74 2.44 -10.25 6.10
N SER A 75 1.24 -9.77 5.75
CA SER A 75 0.01 -10.19 6.41
C SER A 75 -1.04 -10.62 5.40
N ARG A 76 -2.09 -11.25 5.92
CA ARG A 76 -3.29 -11.62 5.17
C ARG A 76 -4.17 -10.38 4.91
N TYR A 77 -3.69 -9.49 4.05
CA TYR A 77 -4.48 -8.33 3.60
C TYR A 77 -5.54 -8.79 2.59
N PRO A 78 -6.83 -8.46 2.80
CA PRO A 78 -7.90 -9.01 1.99
C PRO A 78 -8.10 -8.26 0.67
N ARG A 79 -7.05 -8.20 -0.16
CA ARG A 79 -7.10 -7.63 -1.50
C ARG A 79 -7.75 -8.60 -2.48
N ARG A 80 -8.99 -8.30 -2.90
CA ARG A 80 -9.77 -9.13 -3.83
C ARG A 80 -9.51 -8.81 -5.30
N ALA A 81 -8.86 -7.68 -5.61
CA ALA A 81 -8.35 -7.40 -6.96
C ALA A 81 -7.42 -8.49 -7.51
N PHE A 82 -6.76 -9.26 -6.64
CA PHE A 82 -5.85 -10.34 -7.03
C PHE A 82 -6.49 -11.74 -7.00
N GLY A 83 -7.81 -11.80 -6.83
CA GLY A 83 -8.57 -13.04 -6.66
C GLY A 83 -9.00 -13.29 -5.21
N PRO A 84 -9.46 -14.52 -4.89
CA PRO A 84 -9.93 -14.85 -3.54
C PRO A 84 -8.84 -14.67 -2.49
N VAL A 85 -9.22 -14.17 -1.31
CA VAL A 85 -8.30 -14.05 -0.17
C VAL A 85 -7.79 -15.44 0.22
N VAL A 86 -6.47 -15.61 0.13
CA VAL A 86 -5.80 -16.90 0.36
C VAL A 86 -5.96 -17.35 1.81
N SER A 87 -5.97 -18.67 2.07
CA SER A 87 -6.14 -19.21 3.43
C SER A 87 -4.92 -18.97 4.32
N VAL A 88 -5.11 -19.09 5.64
CA VAL A 88 -4.02 -18.95 6.62
C VAL A 88 -2.92 -20.00 6.38
N GLU A 89 -3.29 -21.24 6.08
CA GLU A 89 -2.34 -22.33 5.81
C GLU A 89 -1.45 -22.01 4.60
N LYS A 90 -2.00 -21.34 3.59
CA LYS A 90 -1.23 -20.93 2.42
C LYS A 90 -0.24 -19.81 2.75
N HIS A 91 -0.60 -18.92 3.69
CA HIS A 91 0.33 -17.90 4.18
C HIS A 91 1.45 -18.51 5.03
N GLN A 92 1.16 -19.53 5.83
CA GLN A 92 2.17 -20.29 6.59
C GLN A 92 3.14 -21.01 5.64
N GLU A 93 2.64 -21.68 4.60
CA GLU A 93 3.47 -22.29 3.55
C GLU A 93 4.36 -21.25 2.84
N ALA A 94 3.81 -20.06 2.57
CA ALA A 94 4.55 -18.95 1.99
C ALA A 94 5.67 -18.45 2.91
N LEU A 95 5.41 -18.32 4.21
CA LEU A 95 6.41 -17.94 5.21
C LEU A 95 7.56 -18.94 5.27
N GLU A 96 7.25 -20.24 5.33
CA GLU A 96 8.25 -21.31 5.36
C GLU A 96 9.10 -21.33 4.09
N THR A 97 8.46 -21.17 2.93
CA THR A 97 9.13 -21.15 1.63
C THR A 97 10.07 -19.96 1.51
N LEU A 98 9.60 -18.76 1.87
CA LEU A 98 10.41 -17.55 1.85
C LEU A 98 11.59 -17.65 2.82
N ALA A 99 11.34 -18.09 4.06
CA ALA A 99 12.38 -18.28 5.08
C ALA A 99 13.48 -19.24 4.57
N LYS A 100 13.10 -20.35 3.94
CA LYS A 100 14.03 -21.30 3.32
C LYS A 100 14.85 -20.70 2.19
N LYS A 101 14.26 -19.89 1.31
CA LYS A 101 14.99 -19.21 0.20
C LYS A 101 16.00 -18.19 0.74
N LEU A 102 15.63 -17.50 1.81
CA LEU A 102 16.47 -16.51 2.46
C LEU A 102 17.56 -17.15 3.33
N GLY A 103 17.36 -18.39 3.79
CA GLY A 103 18.26 -19.05 4.73
C GLY A 103 18.08 -18.55 6.17
N THR A 104 16.85 -18.17 6.52
CA THR A 104 16.47 -17.59 7.83
C THR A 104 15.30 -18.38 8.43
N GLU A 105 14.84 -17.96 9.61
CA GLU A 105 13.64 -18.49 10.25
C GLU A 105 12.46 -17.54 10.07
N GLY A 106 11.32 -18.09 9.66
CA GLY A 106 10.05 -17.38 9.65
C GLY A 106 9.38 -17.40 11.02
N ARG A 107 8.74 -16.29 11.40
CA ARG A 107 8.00 -16.16 12.67
C ARG A 107 6.59 -15.66 12.40
N GLU A 108 5.61 -16.35 12.96
CA GLU A 108 4.22 -15.86 12.95
C GLU A 108 4.04 -14.78 14.03
N GLU A 109 3.33 -13.73 13.66
CA GLU A 109 2.92 -12.68 14.57
C GLU A 109 1.74 -13.12 15.43
N LYS A 110 1.72 -12.65 16.67
CA LYS A 110 0.67 -13.00 17.63
C LYS A 110 -0.30 -11.85 17.78
N LYS A 111 -1.57 -12.20 18.03
CA LYS A 111 -2.56 -11.27 18.56
C LYS A 111 -2.07 -10.69 19.88
N THR A 112 -2.59 -9.51 20.23
CA THR A 112 -2.27 -8.82 21.47
C THR A 112 -3.49 -8.75 22.37
N GLU A 113 -3.31 -8.76 23.69
CA GLU A 113 -4.43 -8.58 24.63
C GLU A 113 -4.89 -7.11 24.68
N GLN A 114 -3.97 -6.19 24.41
CA GLN A 114 -4.23 -4.75 24.39
C GLN A 114 -5.10 -4.37 23.19
N PRO A 115 -5.96 -3.33 23.32
CA PRO A 115 -6.81 -2.85 22.23
C PRO A 115 -5.98 -2.05 21.18
N ARG A 116 -5.06 -2.72 20.51
CA ARG A 116 -4.09 -2.12 19.59
C ARG A 116 -4.50 -2.36 18.14
N PHE A 117 -4.42 -1.32 17.32
CA PHE A 117 -4.45 -1.44 15.86
C PHE A 117 -3.04 -1.33 15.29
N ARG A 118 -2.85 -1.83 14.07
CA ARG A 118 -1.73 -1.48 13.18
C ARG A 118 -2.29 -1.03 11.84
N VAL A 119 -1.76 0.08 11.32
CA VAL A 119 -2.03 0.56 9.96
C VAL A 119 -0.71 0.65 9.19
N LEU A 120 -0.70 0.12 7.98
CA LEU A 120 0.33 0.42 6.99
C LEU A 120 -0.15 1.56 6.10
N LEU A 121 0.53 2.71 6.20
CA LEU A 121 0.23 3.93 5.47
C LEU A 121 1.32 4.20 4.43
N GLY A 122 0.95 4.25 3.16
CA GLY A 122 1.82 4.75 2.09
C GLY A 122 2.10 6.24 2.26
N LEU A 123 3.27 6.70 1.79
CA LEU A 123 3.65 8.11 1.83
C LEU A 123 3.52 8.79 0.47
N GLN A 124 3.16 8.07 -0.59
CA GLN A 124 2.92 8.64 -1.92
C GLN A 124 1.43 8.80 -2.17
N GLU A 125 1.00 9.96 -2.66
CA GLU A 125 -0.40 10.15 -3.08
C GLU A 125 -0.73 9.33 -4.33
N GLY A 126 -1.85 8.60 -4.29
CA GLY A 126 -2.37 7.84 -5.43
C GLY A 126 -1.41 6.79 -6.00
N TYR A 127 -1.67 6.35 -7.24
CA TYR A 127 -0.82 5.39 -7.95
C TYR A 127 -0.08 5.97 -9.16
N SER A 128 -0.40 7.20 -9.55
CA SER A 128 0.13 7.84 -10.76
C SER A 128 1.66 7.86 -10.80
N GLU A 129 2.32 8.12 -9.68
CA GLU A 129 3.78 8.14 -9.61
C GLU A 129 4.40 6.73 -9.82
N TYR A 130 3.81 5.70 -9.21
CA TYR A 130 4.23 4.30 -9.44
C TYR A 130 4.03 3.90 -10.90
N LYS A 131 2.84 4.15 -11.46
CA LYS A 131 2.51 3.81 -12.85
C LYS A 131 3.43 4.53 -13.84
N LYS A 132 3.74 5.80 -13.59
CA LYS A 132 4.72 6.59 -14.35
C LYS A 132 6.10 5.92 -14.34
N ARG A 133 6.61 5.53 -13.16
CA ARG A 133 7.89 4.81 -13.04
C ARG A 133 7.88 3.51 -13.87
N GLY A 134 6.80 2.74 -13.81
CA GLY A 134 6.65 1.50 -14.59
C GLY A 134 6.59 1.73 -16.11
N ILE A 135 5.99 2.83 -16.59
CA ILE A 135 6.02 3.20 -18.01
C ILE A 135 7.44 3.59 -18.43
N VAL A 136 8.12 4.45 -17.67
CA VAL A 136 9.51 4.88 -17.97
C VAL A 136 10.47 3.69 -18.03
N GLU A 137 10.34 2.74 -17.11
CA GLU A 137 11.16 1.53 -17.10
C GLU A 137 10.95 0.68 -18.37
N ARG A 138 9.69 0.48 -18.80
CA ARG A 138 9.37 -0.24 -20.03
C ARG A 138 9.86 0.47 -21.29
N ILE A 139 9.90 1.81 -21.29
CA ILE A 139 10.55 2.58 -22.37
C ILE A 139 12.06 2.30 -22.38
N ASN A 140 12.72 2.39 -21.23
CA ASN A 140 14.16 2.16 -21.11
C ASN A 140 14.58 0.73 -21.49
N LYS A 141 13.73 -0.28 -21.24
CA LYS A 141 13.93 -1.67 -21.68
C LYS A 141 13.62 -1.90 -23.17
N GLY A 142 13.06 -0.91 -23.87
CA GLY A 142 12.64 -1.03 -25.25
C GLY A 142 11.34 -1.84 -25.45
N GLU A 143 10.63 -2.15 -24.37
CA GLU A 143 9.33 -2.83 -24.41
C GLU A 143 8.23 -1.89 -24.92
N ILE A 144 8.34 -0.60 -24.60
CA ILE A 144 7.58 0.50 -25.23
C ILE A 144 8.53 1.23 -26.18
N ALA A 145 8.48 0.86 -27.46
CA ALA A 145 9.44 1.33 -28.46
C ALA A 145 8.99 2.54 -29.31
N THR A 146 7.72 2.95 -29.23
CA THR A 146 7.17 4.04 -30.06
C THR A 146 6.44 5.07 -29.23
N LEU A 147 6.42 6.32 -29.72
CA LEU A 147 5.65 7.39 -29.07
C LEU A 147 4.15 7.07 -28.98
N GLU A 148 3.60 6.38 -29.99
CA GLU A 148 2.20 5.96 -30.01
C GLU A 148 1.90 4.93 -28.92
N SER A 149 2.76 3.92 -28.74
CA SER A 149 2.57 2.93 -27.68
C SER A 149 2.77 3.54 -26.28
N ALA A 150 3.71 4.48 -26.13
CA ALA A 150 3.88 5.24 -24.89
C ALA A 150 2.62 6.06 -24.54
N ARG A 151 2.06 6.79 -25.51
CA ARG A 151 0.79 7.54 -25.33
C ARG A 151 -0.36 6.63 -24.93
N GLN A 152 -0.46 5.47 -25.57
CA GLN A 152 -1.50 4.50 -25.26
C GLN A 152 -1.36 3.98 -23.83
N ALA A 153 -0.14 3.59 -23.42
CA ALA A 153 0.13 3.10 -22.06
C ALA A 153 -0.21 4.17 -21.00
N ILE A 154 0.20 5.43 -21.22
CA ILE A 154 -0.12 6.53 -20.30
C ILE A 154 -1.63 6.73 -20.20
N LYS A 155 -2.34 6.82 -21.33
CA LYS A 155 -3.80 7.00 -21.33
C LYS A 155 -4.54 5.84 -20.66
N SER A 156 -4.07 4.61 -20.81
CA SER A 156 -4.72 3.43 -20.23
C SER A 156 -4.40 3.23 -18.75
N GLU A 157 -3.19 3.54 -18.33
CA GLU A 157 -2.73 3.21 -16.98
C GLU A 157 -2.85 4.40 -16.03
N ILE A 158 -2.46 5.60 -16.47
CA ILE A 158 -2.47 6.83 -15.64
C ILE A 158 -3.71 7.67 -15.92
N GLY A 159 -4.06 7.86 -17.20
CA GLY A 159 -5.18 8.68 -17.63
C GLY A 159 -4.76 10.01 -18.24
N ASP A 160 -5.56 11.05 -18.01
CA ASP A 160 -5.27 12.41 -18.47
C ASP A 160 -4.20 13.06 -17.59
N LEU A 161 -3.20 13.71 -18.21
CA LEU A 161 -2.09 14.38 -17.52
C LEU A 161 -2.23 15.91 -17.51
N SER A 162 -3.39 16.43 -17.92
CA SER A 162 -3.64 17.88 -18.00
C SER A 162 -3.48 18.59 -16.65
N GLU A 163 -3.75 17.91 -15.53
CA GLU A 163 -3.52 18.45 -14.17
C GLU A 163 -2.04 18.71 -13.86
N PHE A 164 -1.13 18.00 -14.54
CA PHE A 164 0.32 18.20 -14.45
C PHE A 164 0.84 19.15 -15.54
N GLY A 165 -0.04 19.76 -16.33
CA GLY A 165 0.33 20.63 -17.44
C GLY A 165 0.95 19.87 -18.63
N ILE A 166 0.71 18.57 -18.76
CA ILE A 166 1.26 17.74 -19.82
C ILE A 166 0.17 17.45 -20.86
N ASN A 167 0.40 17.88 -22.10
CA ASN A 167 -0.41 17.49 -23.25
C ASN A 167 0.32 16.44 -24.08
N LEU A 168 -0.18 15.20 -24.06
CA LEU A 168 0.47 14.07 -24.74
C LEU A 168 0.62 14.27 -26.26
N ASP A 169 -0.21 15.09 -26.88
CA ASP A 169 -0.19 15.32 -28.33
C ASP A 169 0.91 16.31 -28.76
N GLU A 170 1.55 17.02 -27.83
CA GLU A 170 2.62 18.00 -28.10
C GLU A 170 3.99 17.36 -28.35
N PHE A 171 4.21 16.14 -27.83
CA PHE A 171 5.47 15.42 -28.00
C PHE A 171 5.67 14.94 -29.44
N THR A 172 6.89 15.05 -29.94
CA THR A 172 7.25 14.55 -31.29
C THR A 172 8.16 13.32 -31.27
N ASP A 173 8.70 13.01 -30.09
CA ASP A 173 9.67 11.95 -29.86
C ASP A 173 9.42 11.29 -28.49
N ILE A 174 9.76 10.01 -28.38
CA ILE A 174 9.58 9.21 -27.16
C ILE A 174 10.58 9.61 -26.05
N GLU A 175 11.79 10.04 -26.41
CA GLU A 175 12.80 10.46 -25.43
C GLU A 175 12.43 11.80 -24.78
N GLU A 176 11.85 12.73 -25.54
CA GLU A 176 11.25 13.97 -25.04
C GLU A 176 10.13 13.68 -24.03
N LEU A 177 9.19 12.81 -24.39
CA LEU A 177 8.10 12.38 -23.50
C LEU A 177 8.66 11.74 -22.22
N LYS A 178 9.59 10.79 -22.35
CA LYS A 178 10.24 10.13 -21.21
C LYS A 178 10.91 11.15 -20.29
N THR A 179 11.66 12.09 -20.84
CA THR A 179 12.36 13.13 -20.07
C THR A 179 11.37 14.00 -19.28
N VAL A 180 10.21 14.33 -19.86
CA VAL A 180 9.18 15.10 -19.14
C VAL A 180 8.54 14.27 -18.04
N LEU A 181 8.22 12.99 -18.30
CA LEU A 181 7.70 12.10 -17.27
C LEU A 181 8.68 11.95 -16.09
N GLU A 182 9.97 11.73 -16.35
CA GLU A 182 11.00 11.59 -15.31
C GLU A 182 11.14 12.85 -14.43
N LYS A 183 10.87 14.04 -14.98
CA LYS A 183 11.01 15.32 -14.26
C LYS A 183 9.73 15.77 -13.55
N THR A 184 8.58 15.21 -13.92
CA THR A 184 7.29 15.64 -13.38
C THR A 184 6.92 14.75 -12.20
N ASN A 185 6.57 15.34 -11.07
CA ASN A 185 6.07 14.59 -9.92
C ASN A 185 4.55 14.43 -10.03
N PHE A 186 4.06 13.19 -10.10
CA PHE A 186 2.63 12.90 -10.25
C PHE A 186 1.91 12.70 -8.92
N GLY A 187 2.64 12.67 -7.81
CA GLY A 187 2.08 12.61 -6.46
C GLY A 187 2.74 13.63 -5.54
N LYS A 188 2.21 13.79 -4.33
CA LYS A 188 2.99 14.37 -3.23
C LYS A 188 3.63 13.22 -2.45
N ASP A 189 4.92 13.33 -2.17
CA ASP A 189 5.58 12.50 -1.18
C ASP A 189 5.41 13.17 0.19
N HIS A 190 4.83 12.47 1.15
CA HIS A 190 4.71 12.92 2.53
C HIS A 190 5.88 12.43 3.38
N THR A 191 6.24 13.16 4.42
CA THR A 191 7.36 12.78 5.31
C THR A 191 6.88 12.18 6.63
N PHE A 192 7.80 11.49 7.32
CA PHE A 192 7.58 11.00 8.68
C PHE A 192 7.12 12.13 9.61
N GLU A 193 7.79 13.28 9.56
CA GLU A 193 7.50 14.44 10.40
C GLU A 193 6.14 15.06 10.08
N GLU A 194 5.71 15.03 8.81
CA GLU A 194 4.37 15.46 8.44
C GLU A 194 3.32 14.55 9.08
N VAL A 195 3.47 13.22 8.98
CA VAL A 195 2.55 12.27 9.62
C VAL A 195 2.52 12.45 11.15
N GLN A 196 3.70 12.55 11.78
CA GLN A 196 3.81 12.74 13.22
C GLN A 196 3.11 14.02 13.69
N ARG A 197 3.30 15.13 12.96
CA ARG A 197 2.67 16.42 13.28
C ARG A 197 1.15 16.37 13.15
N GLU A 198 0.64 15.66 12.15
CA GLU A 198 -0.79 15.57 11.86
C GLU A 198 -1.53 14.62 12.81
N LEU A 199 -0.93 13.49 13.19
CA LEU A 199 -1.52 12.54 14.14
C LEU A 199 -1.43 13.04 15.59
N GLY A 200 -0.33 13.73 15.93
CA GLY A 200 -0.03 14.14 17.30
C GLY A 200 0.44 12.99 18.19
N GLU A 201 0.18 13.10 19.49
CA GLU A 201 0.61 12.13 20.49
C GLU A 201 -0.29 10.88 20.55
N GLY A 202 0.25 9.78 21.11
CA GLY A 202 -0.51 8.55 21.37
C GLY A 202 -0.43 7.49 20.28
N PHE A 203 0.51 7.64 19.32
CA PHE A 203 0.79 6.69 18.27
C PHE A 203 2.27 6.31 18.28
N ASP A 204 2.55 5.04 18.06
CA ASP A 204 3.88 4.53 17.77
C ASP A 204 4.06 4.54 16.25
N LEU A 205 5.02 5.32 15.76
CA LEU A 205 5.32 5.46 14.33
C LEU A 205 6.65 4.79 14.03
N THR A 206 6.66 3.87 13.07
CA THR A 206 7.87 3.19 12.62
C THR A 206 8.04 3.40 11.12
N GLN A 207 9.24 3.83 10.71
CA GLN A 207 9.58 3.98 9.30
C GLN A 207 9.58 2.61 8.61
N ALA A 208 8.94 2.55 7.45
CA ALA A 208 8.83 1.33 6.66
C ALA A 208 8.92 1.62 5.16
N GLU A 209 8.98 0.54 4.38
CA GLU A 209 8.78 0.56 2.94
C GLU A 209 7.75 -0.51 2.61
N ILE A 210 6.63 -0.16 1.98
CA ILE A 210 5.75 -1.17 1.39
C ILE A 210 6.58 -1.91 0.34
N TYR A 211 6.60 -3.23 0.44
CA TYR A 211 7.29 -4.07 -0.51
C TYR A 211 6.39 -5.25 -0.82
N SER A 212 5.85 -5.28 -2.04
CA SER A 212 4.94 -6.33 -2.48
C SER A 212 5.45 -6.97 -3.76
N VAL A 213 5.27 -8.28 -3.90
CA VAL A 213 5.69 -9.07 -5.05
C VAL A 213 4.59 -10.03 -5.47
N GLY A 214 4.28 -10.03 -6.76
CA GLY A 214 3.27 -10.89 -7.36
C GLY A 214 3.50 -11.11 -8.86
N PRO A 215 2.51 -11.65 -9.59
CA PRO A 215 2.64 -11.93 -11.02
C PRO A 215 2.82 -10.66 -11.89
N TRP A 216 2.52 -9.49 -11.33
CA TRP A 216 2.67 -8.18 -11.94
C TRP A 216 4.05 -7.53 -11.68
N GLY A 217 4.97 -8.23 -11.00
CA GLY A 217 6.29 -7.73 -10.64
C GLY A 217 6.37 -7.31 -9.17
N ASN A 218 7.16 -6.27 -8.90
CA ASN A 218 7.35 -5.70 -7.57
C ASN A 218 6.75 -4.29 -7.46
N TYR A 219 6.23 -3.98 -6.29
CA TYR A 219 5.73 -2.66 -5.91
C TYR A 219 6.48 -2.22 -4.68
N THR A 220 7.08 -1.04 -4.75
CA THR A 220 7.76 -0.42 -3.61
C THR A 220 7.34 1.02 -3.42
N GLU A 221 7.16 1.38 -2.15
CA GLU A 221 6.71 2.71 -1.76
C GLU A 221 7.21 3.03 -0.33
N PRO A 222 7.76 4.22 -0.07
CA PRO A 222 7.99 4.70 1.29
C PRO A 222 6.70 4.66 2.10
N ALA A 223 6.77 4.21 3.35
CA ALA A 223 5.60 3.98 4.17
C ALA A 223 5.87 4.20 5.67
N LEU A 224 4.80 4.18 6.45
CA LEU A 224 4.85 4.13 7.91
C LEU A 224 3.96 3.01 8.43
N VAL A 225 4.48 2.31 9.45
CA VAL A 225 3.66 1.50 10.33
C VAL A 225 3.22 2.37 11.49
N ILE A 226 1.90 2.49 11.64
CA ILE A 226 1.25 3.28 12.69
C ILE A 226 0.53 2.33 13.62
N GLU A 227 0.92 2.33 14.89
CA GLU A 227 0.24 1.54 15.91
C GLU A 227 -0.31 2.44 17.01
N GLY A 228 -1.45 2.08 17.59
CA GLY A 228 -2.09 2.86 18.64
C GLY A 228 -3.34 2.20 19.21
N ASP A 229 -4.02 2.90 20.12
CA ASP A 229 -5.30 2.42 20.66
C ASP A 229 -6.39 2.41 19.58
N LYS A 230 -7.14 1.31 19.46
CA LYS A 230 -8.19 1.11 18.44
C LYS A 230 -9.25 2.22 18.43
N ALA A 231 -9.51 2.88 19.56
CA ALA A 231 -10.43 4.01 19.63
C ALA A 231 -9.96 5.22 18.79
N GLN A 232 -8.68 5.25 18.40
CA GLN A 232 -8.08 6.33 17.63
C GLN A 232 -7.89 6.00 16.14
N VAL A 233 -8.28 4.82 15.66
CA VAL A 233 -8.05 4.40 14.26
C VAL A 233 -8.66 5.38 13.24
N GLN A 234 -9.79 6.00 13.57
CA GLN A 234 -10.45 6.99 12.71
C GLN A 234 -9.59 8.24 12.43
N LYS A 235 -8.65 8.59 13.32
CA LYS A 235 -7.68 9.66 13.06
C LYS A 235 -6.73 9.29 11.93
N VAL A 236 -6.36 8.02 11.83
CA VAL A 236 -5.52 7.50 10.75
C VAL A 236 -6.29 7.47 9.43
N TYR A 237 -7.60 7.18 9.46
CA TYR A 237 -8.44 7.24 8.25
C TYR A 237 -8.55 8.67 7.72
N ALA A 238 -8.81 9.63 8.60
CA ALA A 238 -8.82 11.05 8.25
C ALA A 238 -7.46 11.53 7.70
N LEU A 239 -6.34 11.02 8.25
CA LEU A 239 -5.02 11.29 7.71
C LEU A 239 -4.85 10.71 6.30
N ALA A 240 -5.24 9.44 6.09
CA ALA A 240 -5.14 8.78 4.79
C ALA A 240 -5.92 9.53 3.70
N GLU A 241 -7.11 10.02 4.01
CA GLU A 241 -7.85 10.88 3.09
C GLU A 241 -7.16 12.23 2.87
N LYS A 242 -6.68 12.89 3.92
CA LYS A 242 -5.94 14.16 3.79
C LYS A 242 -4.69 14.00 2.92
N PHE A 243 -4.05 12.84 2.98
CA PHE A 243 -2.86 12.48 2.21
C PHE A 243 -3.20 11.77 0.90
N HIS A 244 -4.45 11.87 0.46
CA HIS A 244 -4.94 11.37 -0.83
C HIS A 244 -4.52 9.92 -1.11
N GLN A 245 -4.47 9.10 -0.06
CA GLN A 245 -4.10 7.70 -0.17
C GLN A 245 -5.23 6.95 -0.84
N ALA A 246 -4.94 6.15 -1.87
CA ALA A 246 -5.96 5.32 -2.50
C ALA A 246 -6.58 4.35 -1.48
N ARG A 247 -5.75 3.75 -0.62
CA ARG A 247 -6.15 2.79 0.40
C ARG A 247 -5.08 2.61 1.47
N ILE A 248 -5.48 2.02 2.59
CA ILE A 248 -4.60 1.60 3.68
C ILE A 248 -4.96 0.19 4.16
N ALA A 249 -3.97 -0.55 4.64
CA ALA A 249 -4.20 -1.82 5.30
C ALA A 249 -4.33 -1.61 6.81
N VAL A 250 -5.34 -2.23 7.42
CA VAL A 250 -5.66 -2.10 8.84
C VAL A 250 -5.71 -3.47 9.47
N GLU A 251 -5.07 -3.61 10.62
CA GLU A 251 -5.07 -4.81 11.45
C GLU A 251 -5.59 -4.43 12.84
N ASP A 252 -6.70 -5.03 13.27
CA ASP A 252 -7.09 -5.05 14.68
C ASP A 252 -6.40 -6.23 15.35
N LEU A 253 -5.31 -5.94 16.07
CA LEU A 253 -4.47 -6.95 16.70
C LEU A 253 -5.10 -7.56 17.95
N GLN A 254 -6.19 -6.97 18.48
CA GLN A 254 -6.88 -7.49 19.66
C GLN A 254 -7.82 -8.63 19.28
N ILE A 255 -8.73 -8.38 18.35
CA ILE A 255 -9.69 -9.40 17.91
C ILE A 255 -9.08 -10.28 16.81
N GLY A 256 -7.99 -9.82 16.19
CA GLY A 256 -7.27 -10.52 15.14
C GLY A 256 -8.06 -10.52 13.85
N GLN A 257 -8.34 -9.33 13.34
CA GLN A 257 -8.94 -9.11 12.03
C GLN A 257 -8.06 -8.18 11.20
N SER A 258 -8.05 -8.40 9.89
CA SER A 258 -7.43 -7.51 8.92
C SER A 258 -8.45 -7.06 7.88
N HIS A 259 -8.36 -5.81 7.46
CA HIS A 259 -9.17 -5.26 6.38
C HIS A 259 -8.43 -4.17 5.61
N MET A 260 -8.95 -3.86 4.43
CA MET A 260 -8.51 -2.70 3.66
C MET A 260 -9.53 -1.59 3.82
N VAL A 261 -9.04 -0.36 3.85
CA VAL A 261 -9.88 0.84 3.80
C VAL A 261 -9.54 1.58 2.53
N GLU A 262 -10.53 1.74 1.66
CA GLU A 262 -10.43 2.48 0.40
C GLU A 262 -10.95 3.90 0.63
N THR A 263 -10.21 4.91 0.17
CA THR A 263 -10.70 6.30 0.20
C THR A 263 -11.39 6.65 -1.11
N LYS A 264 -11.99 7.84 -1.20
CA LYS A 264 -12.50 8.39 -2.47
C LYS A 264 -11.46 8.51 -3.59
N TYR A 265 -10.17 8.46 -3.27
CA TYR A 265 -9.06 8.51 -4.22
C TYR A 265 -8.64 7.12 -4.72
N CYS A 266 -9.34 6.06 -4.31
CA CYS A 266 -9.10 4.71 -4.81
C CYS A 266 -9.45 4.62 -6.30
N GLU A 267 -8.42 4.51 -7.15
CA GLU A 267 -8.56 4.42 -8.61
C GLU A 267 -9.06 3.05 -9.09
N ASP A 268 -8.88 2.01 -8.28
CA ASP A 268 -9.07 0.60 -8.62
C ASP A 268 -9.78 -0.19 -7.48
N PRO A 269 -11.02 0.17 -7.09
CA PRO A 269 -11.69 -0.44 -5.93
C PRO A 269 -11.90 -1.95 -6.07
N ASP A 270 -11.73 -2.70 -4.99
CA ASP A 270 -11.95 -4.16 -4.98
C ASP A 270 -13.44 -4.48 -5.18
N GLU A 271 -13.78 -5.50 -5.98
CA GLU A 271 -15.16 -6.00 -6.10
C GLU A 271 -15.50 -6.93 -4.91
N GLU A 272 -16.63 -6.70 -4.23
CA GLU A 272 -17.10 -7.51 -3.09
C GLU A 272 -18.48 -8.13 -3.30
#